data_AF-D0NF35-F1
#
_entry.id   AF-D0NF35-F1
#
_cell.length_a   1.000
_cell.length_b   1.000
_cell.length_c   1.000
_cell.angle_alpha   90.00
_cell.angle_beta   90.00
_cell.angle_gamma   90.00
#
_symmetry.space_group_name_H-M   'P 1'
#
loop_
_entity.id
_entity.type
_entity.pdbx_description
1 polymer ?
#
loop_
_entity_poly.entity_id
_entity_poly.type
_entity_poly.pdbx_seq_one_letter_code
_entity_poly.pdbx_strand_id
1 'polypeptide(L)'
;MVPLIALLLVFLFDVAQCIDMLQLRTVSPTSSQQFHASAAAFGAALPQVSWPSASYSRSTGQLLVNKAFRTPDQSRRLVQAQMTSDCSKVKPVNEEMVALPEQSALLIPRSVTCSVEQQALAAQQAGASLVIIRDSIAGAFAAELSHSVYYDCTLGEETVTTNSTVFPELADPFSAWTCSSTPACVTNTCVLTGKTADMSTDRFQACCFISNWLQMQPVKQERTFVGLVVSIPVLLVSFQDGNRIDDAVRIIDDTDVLVWAFNTEESPWNVSMLLTWMLGVFAVVVSAYYSCSEERQLSYDQMARILTGTLDRNPSSSSISTLVESTAANEYASIDDDRLELSSKHALFFLVGSSCLLLLLYYVHLALILSVLFALAASAALSHVFTLPLVAKMVSPNSGNCQFLVLLLVMLTAPALAVCWFLARSQAWVWPIQDFMALTVGLVFIDVVRLPNLRVATSLLTAAFIYDVFFVYISPLIFGSNVMVDVASGGASTRLSAVADGEEVTVQPTPMVLSVPLVFSVYGG
;
A
#
# COMPACT_ATOMS: atom_id res chain seq x y z
N MET A 1 35.19 -0.39 -3.01
CA MET A 1 35.17 -1.73 -3.64
C MET A 1 34.00 -2.59 -3.20
N VAL A 2 33.66 -2.62 -1.91
CA VAL A 2 32.46 -3.32 -1.37
C VAL A 2 31.10 -2.85 -1.95
N PRO A 3 30.82 -1.55 -2.19
CA PRO A 3 29.51 -1.16 -2.74
C PRO A 3 29.32 -1.60 -4.20
N LEU A 4 30.40 -1.81 -4.96
CA LEU A 4 30.34 -2.27 -6.34
C LEU A 4 29.99 -3.76 -6.44
N ILE A 5 30.47 -4.57 -5.47
CA ILE A 5 30.18 -6.01 -5.37
C ILE A 5 28.75 -6.24 -4.87
N ALA A 6 28.26 -5.41 -3.96
CA ALA A 6 26.85 -5.43 -3.54
C ALA A 6 25.91 -5.03 -4.69
N LEU A 7 26.26 -4.00 -5.49
CA LEU A 7 25.53 -3.66 -6.71
C LEU A 7 25.51 -4.84 -7.69
N LEU A 8 26.66 -5.51 -7.89
CA LEU A 8 26.80 -6.69 -8.77
C LEU A 8 26.01 -7.91 -8.30
N LEU A 9 25.82 -8.07 -6.97
CA LEU A 9 24.98 -9.12 -6.39
C LEU A 9 23.49 -8.80 -6.51
N VAL A 10 23.09 -7.52 -6.46
CA VAL A 10 21.70 -7.11 -6.75
C VAL A 10 21.35 -7.31 -8.22
N PHE A 11 22.31 -7.10 -9.16
CA PHE A 11 22.12 -7.45 -10.58
C PHE A 11 21.96 -8.96 -10.85
N LEU A 12 22.31 -9.83 -9.89
CA LEU A 12 22.15 -11.29 -10.04
C LEU A 12 20.77 -11.80 -9.55
N PHE A 13 20.02 -10.97 -8.84
CA PHE A 13 18.63 -11.25 -8.44
C PHE A 13 17.67 -10.38 -9.25
N ASP A 14 17.63 -10.62 -10.56
CA ASP A 14 16.60 -10.06 -11.43
C ASP A 14 15.29 -10.81 -11.14
N VAL A 15 14.59 -10.41 -10.06
CA VAL A 15 13.22 -10.84 -9.82
C VAL A 15 12.34 -9.97 -10.70
N ALA A 16 12.26 -10.29 -11.99
CA ALA A 16 11.29 -9.68 -12.88
C ALA A 16 9.89 -9.88 -12.26
N GLN A 17 9.24 -8.79 -11.88
CA GLN A 17 7.85 -8.85 -11.43
C GLN A 17 6.98 -9.00 -12.68
N CYS A 18 6.39 -10.18 -12.81
CA CYS A 18 5.52 -10.55 -13.91
C CYS A 18 4.10 -10.09 -13.59
N ILE A 19 3.52 -9.23 -14.43
CA ILE A 19 2.14 -8.73 -14.31
C ILE A 19 1.27 -9.36 -15.40
N ASP A 20 0.09 -9.81 -15.03
CA ASP A 20 -0.89 -10.37 -15.96
C ASP A 20 -1.79 -9.26 -16.53
N MET A 21 -1.78 -9.14 -17.85
CA MET A 21 -2.50 -8.10 -18.57
C MET A 21 -3.54 -8.71 -19.51
N LEU A 22 -4.69 -8.03 -19.59
CA LEU A 22 -5.77 -8.36 -20.51
C LEU A 22 -5.99 -7.21 -21.49
N GLN A 23 -5.76 -7.43 -22.77
CA GLN A 23 -6.03 -6.46 -23.82
C GLN A 23 -7.32 -6.80 -24.55
N LEU A 24 -8.24 -5.84 -24.57
CA LEU A 24 -9.48 -5.89 -25.32
C LEU A 24 -9.30 -5.06 -26.61
N ARG A 25 -9.73 -5.60 -27.75
CA ARG A 25 -9.70 -4.95 -29.06
C ARG A 25 -11.06 -5.09 -29.71
N THR A 26 -11.62 -3.98 -30.17
CA THR A 26 -12.88 -3.96 -30.91
C THR A 26 -12.58 -3.83 -32.40
N VAL A 27 -13.33 -4.54 -33.25
CA VAL A 27 -13.13 -4.55 -34.70
C VAL A 27 -13.73 -3.30 -35.36
N SER A 28 -14.89 -2.82 -34.87
CA SER A 28 -15.55 -1.62 -35.40
C SER A 28 -16.38 -0.90 -34.31
N PRO A 29 -16.01 0.33 -33.87
CA PRO A 29 -14.81 1.09 -34.22
C PRO A 29 -13.53 0.38 -33.72
N THR A 30 -12.39 0.62 -34.37
CA THR A 30 -11.12 0.05 -33.92
C THR A 30 -10.65 0.77 -32.65
N SER A 31 -10.86 0.13 -31.50
CA SER A 31 -10.39 0.61 -30.20
C SER A 31 -9.61 -0.49 -29.50
N SER A 32 -8.68 -0.11 -28.62
CA SER A 32 -7.99 -1.05 -27.75
C SER A 32 -7.97 -0.53 -26.33
N GLN A 33 -8.36 -1.38 -25.40
CA GLN A 33 -8.37 -1.12 -23.97
C GLN A 33 -7.52 -2.18 -23.27
N GLN A 34 -6.94 -1.83 -22.12
CA GLN A 34 -6.13 -2.73 -21.31
C GLN A 34 -6.67 -2.76 -19.89
N PHE A 35 -6.71 -3.95 -19.31
CA PHE A 35 -7.20 -4.22 -17.97
C PHE A 35 -6.16 -5.04 -17.21
N HIS A 36 -6.03 -4.76 -15.92
CA HIS A 36 -5.26 -5.61 -15.03
C HIS A 36 -6.06 -6.89 -14.77
N ALA A 37 -5.38 -8.03 -14.84
CA ALA A 37 -5.95 -9.31 -14.49
C ALA A 37 -5.03 -10.01 -13.49
N SER A 38 -5.55 -11.03 -12.82
CA SER A 38 -4.72 -11.93 -12.03
C SER A 38 -4.90 -13.33 -12.58
N ALA A 39 -3.84 -13.94 -13.09
CA ALA A 39 -3.90 -15.32 -13.53
C ALA A 39 -4.07 -16.24 -12.31
N ALA A 40 -4.95 -17.23 -12.42
CA ALA A 40 -5.09 -18.27 -11.41
C ALA A 40 -3.79 -19.08 -11.28
N ALA A 41 -3.44 -19.48 -10.07
CA ALA A 41 -2.33 -20.40 -9.81
C ALA A 41 -2.54 -21.80 -10.43
N PHE A 42 -3.75 -22.09 -10.92
CA PHE A 42 -4.12 -23.31 -11.65
C PHE A 42 -4.52 -22.96 -13.09
N GLY A 43 -4.36 -23.91 -14.01
CA GLY A 43 -4.57 -23.66 -15.44
C GLY A 43 -3.27 -23.53 -16.22
N ALA A 44 -3.38 -23.15 -17.49
CA ALA A 44 -2.21 -22.88 -18.32
C ALA A 44 -1.63 -21.49 -18.03
N ALA A 45 -0.29 -21.40 -18.05
CA ALA A 45 0.41 -20.13 -17.94
C ALA A 45 0.11 -19.20 -19.13
N LEU A 46 0.05 -17.90 -18.87
CA LEU A 46 -0.08 -16.89 -19.92
C LEU A 46 1.18 -16.82 -20.78
N PRO A 47 1.04 -16.46 -22.08
CA PRO A 47 2.19 -16.20 -22.92
C PRO A 47 2.95 -14.97 -22.40
N GLN A 48 4.26 -15.11 -22.23
CA GLN A 48 5.15 -14.02 -21.85
C GLN A 48 5.45 -13.12 -23.06
N VAL A 49 5.33 -11.82 -22.86
CA VAL A 49 5.62 -10.80 -23.86
C VAL A 49 6.62 -9.81 -23.28
N SER A 50 7.82 -9.76 -23.86
CA SER A 50 8.80 -8.70 -23.55
C SER A 50 8.23 -7.34 -23.94
N TRP A 51 8.35 -6.34 -23.06
CA TRP A 51 7.85 -4.97 -23.20
C TRP A 51 7.47 -4.59 -24.64
N PRO A 52 6.18 -4.37 -24.94
CA PRO A 52 5.82 -3.91 -26.26
C PRO A 52 6.32 -2.48 -26.46
N SER A 53 6.80 -2.16 -27.66
CA SER A 53 7.16 -0.79 -28.02
C SER A 53 5.90 0.07 -28.01
N ALA A 54 5.62 0.72 -26.88
CA ALA A 54 4.53 1.66 -26.76
C ALA A 54 4.92 2.99 -27.42
N SER A 55 4.15 3.44 -28.40
CA SER A 55 4.24 4.78 -28.96
C SER A 55 3.12 5.63 -28.39
N TYR A 56 3.45 6.75 -27.76
CA TYR A 56 2.46 7.71 -27.28
C TYR A 56 1.82 8.45 -28.47
N SER A 57 0.51 8.32 -28.64
CA SER A 57 -0.21 9.03 -29.70
C SER A 57 -0.70 10.39 -29.22
N ARG A 58 -0.06 11.46 -29.70
CA ARG A 58 -0.44 12.85 -29.40
C ARG A 58 -1.87 13.21 -29.84
N SER A 59 -2.47 12.47 -30.76
CA SER A 59 -3.82 12.76 -31.26
C SER A 59 -4.94 12.16 -30.38
N THR A 60 -4.65 11.08 -29.65
CA THR A 60 -5.64 10.34 -28.84
C THR A 60 -5.36 10.43 -27.34
N GLY A 61 -4.19 10.93 -26.94
CA GLY A 61 -3.77 10.97 -25.54
C GLY A 61 -3.52 9.59 -24.92
N GLN A 62 -3.55 8.52 -25.74
CA GLN A 62 -3.40 7.14 -25.29
C GLN A 62 -2.07 6.53 -25.70
N LEU A 63 -1.59 5.62 -24.85
CA LEU A 63 -0.39 4.83 -25.07
C LEU A 63 -0.72 3.71 -26.08
N LEU A 64 -0.31 3.86 -27.35
CA LEU A 64 -0.53 2.83 -28.37
C LEU A 64 0.58 1.79 -28.26
N VAL A 65 0.21 0.61 -27.82
CA VAL A 65 1.10 -0.54 -27.75
C VAL A 65 1.28 -1.13 -29.16
N ASN A 66 2.43 -0.89 -29.80
CA ASN A 66 2.71 -1.51 -31.10
C ASN A 66 2.97 -3.01 -30.91
N LYS A 67 2.51 -3.82 -31.88
CA LYS A 67 2.69 -5.28 -31.94
C LYS A 67 4.09 -5.68 -31.44
N ALA A 68 4.14 -6.57 -30.46
CA ALA A 68 5.36 -7.30 -30.15
C ALA A 68 5.82 -7.99 -31.44
N PHE A 69 7.05 -7.68 -31.89
CA PHE A 69 7.57 -8.09 -33.20
C PHE A 69 7.73 -9.62 -33.37
N ARG A 70 7.39 -10.43 -32.35
CA ARG A 70 7.65 -11.89 -32.33
C ARG A 70 6.48 -12.80 -31.95
N THR A 71 5.32 -12.31 -31.51
CA THR A 71 4.21 -13.19 -31.08
C THR A 71 3.08 -13.20 -32.10
N PRO A 72 2.61 -14.37 -32.58
CA PRO A 72 1.42 -14.45 -33.43
C PRO A 72 0.20 -13.89 -32.68
N ASP A 73 -0.70 -13.20 -33.38
CA ASP A 73 -1.91 -12.61 -32.79
C ASP A 73 -2.78 -13.75 -32.22
N GLN A 74 -2.75 -13.94 -30.89
CA GLN A 74 -3.52 -14.97 -30.18
C GLN A 74 -4.89 -14.44 -29.72
N SER A 75 -5.35 -13.32 -30.27
CA SER A 75 -6.65 -12.76 -29.93
C SER A 75 -7.78 -13.78 -30.12
N ARG A 76 -8.67 -13.88 -29.15
CA ARG A 76 -9.84 -14.77 -29.14
C ARG A 76 -11.12 -13.96 -29.12
N ARG A 77 -12.17 -14.48 -29.73
CA ARG A 77 -13.50 -13.87 -29.64
C ARG A 77 -14.01 -13.96 -28.21
N LEU A 78 -14.39 -12.82 -27.63
CA LEU A 78 -15.01 -12.75 -26.31
C LEU A 78 -16.49 -13.10 -26.42
N VAL A 79 -16.98 -13.95 -25.52
CA VAL A 79 -18.39 -14.33 -25.45
C VAL A 79 -18.85 -14.28 -23.99
N GLN A 80 -19.99 -13.64 -23.74
CA GLN A 80 -20.62 -13.64 -22.44
C GLN A 80 -21.29 -14.98 -22.15
N ALA A 81 -20.97 -15.56 -20.99
CA ALA A 81 -21.53 -16.83 -20.59
C ALA A 81 -21.84 -16.89 -19.09
N GLN A 82 -22.81 -17.71 -18.71
CA GLN A 82 -23.25 -17.89 -17.33
C GLN A 82 -23.19 -19.36 -16.93
N MET A 83 -22.81 -19.59 -15.67
CA MET A 83 -22.79 -20.92 -15.07
C MET A 83 -24.21 -21.40 -14.74
N THR A 84 -24.51 -22.67 -14.99
CA THR A 84 -25.75 -23.30 -14.51
C THR A 84 -25.73 -23.46 -12.98
N SER A 85 -26.90 -23.46 -12.33
CA SER A 85 -27.04 -23.67 -10.87
C SER A 85 -26.33 -24.92 -10.35
N ASP A 86 -26.27 -25.98 -11.16
CA ASP A 86 -25.71 -27.28 -10.81
C ASP A 86 -24.17 -27.34 -11.02
N CYS A 87 -23.54 -26.20 -11.32
CA CYS A 87 -22.10 -26.06 -11.55
C CYS A 87 -21.49 -26.99 -12.61
N SER A 88 -22.33 -27.57 -13.50
CA SER A 88 -21.90 -28.60 -14.45
C SER A 88 -21.69 -28.09 -15.87
N LYS A 89 -22.38 -27.02 -16.27
CA LYS A 89 -22.31 -26.47 -17.63
C LYS A 89 -22.26 -24.94 -17.61
N VAL A 90 -21.71 -24.39 -18.68
CA VAL A 90 -21.75 -22.97 -19.00
C VAL A 90 -22.66 -22.78 -20.22
N LYS A 91 -23.52 -21.77 -20.19
CA LYS A 91 -24.42 -21.40 -21.30
C LYS A 91 -24.14 -19.97 -21.75
N PRO A 92 -24.30 -19.63 -23.04
CA PRO A 92 -24.21 -18.24 -23.48
C PRO A 92 -25.31 -17.40 -22.84
N VAL A 93 -25.00 -16.13 -22.56
CA VAL A 93 -25.98 -15.17 -22.02
C VAL A 93 -26.95 -14.72 -23.11
N ASN A 94 -26.48 -14.57 -24.34
CA ASN A 94 -27.31 -14.25 -25.48
C ASN A 94 -28.19 -15.45 -25.86
N GLU A 95 -29.51 -15.34 -25.68
CA GLU A 95 -30.47 -16.40 -25.99
C GLU A 95 -30.52 -16.77 -27.48
N GLU A 96 -30.05 -15.89 -28.36
CA GLU A 96 -29.93 -16.16 -29.80
C GLU A 96 -28.76 -17.10 -30.13
N MET A 97 -27.80 -17.26 -29.21
CA MET A 97 -26.67 -18.19 -29.37
C MET A 97 -27.03 -19.59 -28.90
N VAL A 98 -27.16 -20.52 -29.85
CA VAL A 98 -27.48 -21.94 -29.58
C VAL A 98 -26.30 -22.71 -28.98
N ALA A 99 -25.06 -22.31 -29.30
CA ALA A 99 -23.84 -22.95 -28.81
C ALA A 99 -22.68 -21.95 -28.72
N LEU A 100 -21.73 -22.22 -27.82
CA LEU A 100 -20.51 -21.43 -27.65
C LEU A 100 -19.52 -21.72 -28.79
N PRO A 101 -18.90 -20.71 -29.41
CA PRO A 101 -17.92 -20.92 -30.46
C PRO A 101 -16.65 -21.60 -29.92
N GLU A 102 -16.10 -22.53 -30.70
CA GLU A 102 -14.84 -23.20 -30.35
C GLU A 102 -13.69 -22.18 -30.24
N GLN A 103 -12.79 -22.42 -29.28
CA GLN A 103 -11.63 -21.59 -29.00
C GLN A 103 -11.95 -20.13 -28.59
N SER A 104 -13.17 -19.84 -28.13
CA SER A 104 -13.53 -18.52 -27.61
C SER A 104 -12.94 -18.22 -26.23
N ALA A 105 -12.87 -16.93 -25.90
CA ALA A 105 -12.66 -16.46 -24.54
C ALA A 105 -14.02 -16.26 -23.87
N LEU A 106 -14.26 -16.91 -22.73
CA LEU A 106 -15.52 -16.78 -22.00
C LEU A 106 -15.40 -15.77 -20.88
N LEU A 107 -16.31 -14.78 -20.86
CA LEU A 107 -16.52 -13.90 -19.72
C LEU A 107 -17.63 -14.47 -18.85
N ILE A 108 -17.30 -14.87 -17.63
CA ILE A 108 -18.24 -15.50 -16.70
C ILE A 108 -18.26 -14.71 -15.38
N PRO A 109 -19.43 -14.33 -14.85
CA PRO A 109 -19.50 -13.76 -13.51
C PRO A 109 -19.16 -14.82 -12.45
N ARG A 110 -18.43 -14.43 -11.42
CA ARG A 110 -18.14 -15.30 -10.27
C ARG A 110 -19.43 -15.82 -9.66
N SER A 111 -19.52 -17.14 -9.49
CA SER A 111 -20.70 -17.80 -8.94
C SER A 111 -20.69 -17.75 -7.41
N VAL A 112 -21.89 -17.75 -6.83
CA VAL A 112 -22.12 -17.92 -5.38
C VAL A 112 -21.94 -19.38 -4.97
N THR A 113 -22.40 -20.30 -5.82
CA THR A 113 -22.55 -21.73 -5.49
C THR A 113 -21.42 -22.59 -6.03
N CYS A 114 -20.64 -22.07 -6.98
CA CYS A 114 -19.60 -22.81 -7.68
C CYS A 114 -18.22 -22.24 -7.38
N SER A 115 -17.24 -23.11 -7.15
CA SER A 115 -15.84 -22.71 -7.03
C SER A 115 -15.26 -22.18 -8.35
N VAL A 116 -14.24 -21.33 -8.27
CA VAL A 116 -13.52 -20.78 -9.44
C VAL A 116 -12.95 -21.91 -10.31
N GLU A 117 -12.47 -22.99 -9.69
CA GLU A 117 -11.97 -24.19 -10.38
C GLU A 117 -13.07 -24.91 -11.18
N GLN A 118 -14.27 -25.06 -10.60
CA GLN A 118 -15.41 -25.63 -11.30
C GLN A 118 -15.88 -24.75 -12.46
N GLN A 119 -15.90 -23.42 -12.28
CA GLN A 119 -16.19 -22.48 -13.37
C GLN A 119 -15.19 -22.62 -14.52
N ALA A 120 -13.90 -22.73 -14.21
CA ALA A 120 -12.86 -22.94 -15.21
C ALA A 120 -12.97 -24.28 -15.93
N LEU A 121 -13.29 -25.37 -15.20
CA LEU A 121 -13.49 -26.68 -15.81
C LEU A 121 -14.70 -26.69 -16.76
N ALA A 122 -15.83 -26.13 -16.34
CA ALA A 122 -17.04 -26.10 -17.16
C ALA A 122 -16.83 -25.23 -18.41
N ALA A 123 -16.07 -24.14 -18.31
CA ALA A 123 -15.65 -23.33 -19.46
C ALA A 123 -14.78 -24.14 -20.44
N GLN A 124 -13.81 -24.90 -19.93
CA GLN A 124 -12.99 -25.79 -20.76
C GLN A 124 -13.82 -26.86 -21.47
N GLN A 125 -14.76 -27.49 -20.76
CA GLN A 125 -15.67 -28.50 -21.33
C GLN A 125 -16.60 -27.91 -22.40
N ALA A 126 -16.88 -26.60 -22.31
CA ALA A 126 -17.65 -25.87 -23.31
C ALA A 126 -16.81 -25.45 -24.55
N GLY A 127 -15.53 -25.83 -24.62
CA GLY A 127 -14.66 -25.54 -25.77
C GLY A 127 -13.96 -24.18 -25.72
N ALA A 128 -13.94 -23.52 -24.55
CA ALA A 128 -13.21 -22.27 -24.36
C ALA A 128 -11.70 -22.48 -24.47
N SER A 129 -10.97 -21.47 -24.96
CA SER A 129 -9.50 -21.44 -24.92
C SER A 129 -8.93 -20.53 -23.82
N LEU A 130 -9.76 -19.64 -23.27
CA LEU A 130 -9.46 -18.71 -22.19
C LEU A 130 -10.74 -18.48 -21.38
N VAL A 131 -10.64 -18.41 -20.06
CA VAL A 131 -11.78 -18.03 -19.21
C VAL A 131 -11.42 -16.82 -18.36
N ILE A 132 -12.30 -15.83 -18.37
CA ILE A 132 -12.20 -14.58 -17.62
C ILE A 132 -13.34 -14.60 -16.61
N ILE A 133 -12.99 -14.80 -15.35
CA ILE A 133 -13.93 -14.81 -14.24
C ILE A 133 -13.93 -13.40 -13.66
N ARG A 134 -14.98 -12.64 -13.99
CA ARG A 134 -15.17 -11.31 -13.41
C ARG A 134 -15.82 -11.44 -12.05
N ASP A 135 -15.40 -10.61 -11.12
CA ASP A 135 -16.09 -10.54 -9.84
C ASP A 135 -17.55 -10.08 -10.02
N SER A 136 -18.41 -10.49 -9.10
CA SER A 136 -19.84 -10.16 -9.13
C SER A 136 -20.30 -9.81 -7.72
N ILE A 137 -21.32 -8.98 -7.60
CA ILE A 137 -21.91 -8.62 -6.30
C ILE A 137 -22.33 -9.89 -5.55
N ALA A 138 -23.02 -10.79 -6.25
CA ALA A 138 -23.42 -12.07 -5.70
C ALA A 138 -22.18 -12.88 -5.22
N GLY A 139 -21.11 -12.96 -6.03
CA GLY A 139 -19.88 -13.67 -5.67
C GLY A 139 -19.07 -13.02 -4.54
N ALA A 140 -19.10 -11.69 -4.44
CA ALA A 140 -18.46 -10.93 -3.36
C ALA A 140 -19.14 -11.19 -2.02
N PHE A 141 -20.47 -11.30 -2.00
CA PHE A 141 -21.25 -11.60 -0.78
C PHE A 141 -21.47 -13.09 -0.52
N ALA A 142 -21.14 -13.96 -1.48
CA ALA A 142 -21.13 -15.41 -1.32
C ALA A 142 -19.90 -15.93 -0.59
N ALA A 143 -18.78 -15.23 -0.76
CA ALA A 143 -17.62 -15.44 0.08
C ALA A 143 -18.07 -15.05 1.49
N GLU A 144 -18.12 -16.02 2.39
CA GLU A 144 -18.62 -16.02 3.78
C GLU A 144 -17.77 -15.11 4.70
N LEU A 145 -17.41 -13.94 4.19
CA LEU A 145 -16.55 -12.93 4.77
C LEU A 145 -17.37 -11.66 4.98
N SER A 146 -17.14 -10.98 6.11
CA SER A 146 -17.92 -9.83 6.58
C SER A 146 -18.34 -8.89 5.44
N HIS A 147 -19.66 -8.76 5.21
CA HIS A 147 -20.25 -7.99 4.12
C HIS A 147 -19.78 -6.52 4.06
N SER A 148 -19.30 -5.96 5.17
CA SER A 148 -18.79 -4.58 5.29
C SER A 148 -17.50 -4.28 4.53
N VAL A 149 -16.78 -5.28 4.02
CA VAL A 149 -15.53 -5.05 3.24
C VAL A 149 -15.82 -4.68 1.78
N TYR A 150 -17.03 -4.93 1.30
CA TYR A 150 -17.40 -4.77 -0.11
C TYR A 150 -18.28 -3.54 -0.38
N TYR A 151 -18.61 -2.75 0.62
CA TYR A 151 -19.28 -1.47 0.44
C TYR A 151 -18.77 -0.43 1.43
N ASP A 152 -18.72 0.84 1.01
CA ASP A 152 -18.32 1.98 1.83
C ASP A 152 -19.34 3.11 1.67
N CYS A 153 -20.07 3.40 2.76
CA CYS A 153 -21.10 4.44 2.77
C CYS A 153 -20.49 5.85 2.71
N THR A 154 -19.21 6.03 3.08
CA THR A 154 -18.55 7.35 3.01
C THR A 154 -18.31 7.83 1.58
N LEU A 155 -18.27 6.89 0.63
CA LEU A 155 -18.11 7.16 -0.80
C LEU A 155 -19.45 7.42 -1.51
N GLY A 156 -20.57 7.14 -0.85
CA GLY A 156 -21.91 7.34 -1.37
C GLY A 156 -22.92 6.59 -0.49
N GLU A 157 -23.92 7.32 0.00
CA GLU A 157 -24.99 6.79 0.84
C GLU A 157 -26.34 7.33 0.39
N GLU A 158 -27.34 6.46 0.33
CA GLU A 158 -28.73 6.84 0.07
C GLU A 158 -29.68 5.90 0.80
N THR A 159 -30.85 6.40 1.20
CA THR A 159 -31.90 5.54 1.77
C THR A 159 -32.92 5.19 0.70
N VAL A 160 -33.12 3.90 0.46
CA VAL A 160 -33.94 3.36 -0.62
C VAL A 160 -35.09 2.57 -0.05
N THR A 161 -36.29 2.75 -0.59
CA THR A 161 -37.44 1.90 -0.24
C THR A 161 -37.41 0.61 -1.06
N THR A 162 -37.40 -0.54 -0.40
CA THR A 162 -37.43 -1.85 -1.06
C THR A 162 -38.31 -2.83 -0.29
N ASN A 163 -38.95 -3.75 -1.02
CA ASN A 163 -39.71 -4.87 -0.46
C ASN A 163 -38.86 -6.14 -0.33
N SER A 164 -37.55 -6.06 -0.59
CA SER A 164 -36.67 -7.22 -0.49
C SER A 164 -36.44 -7.62 0.98
N THR A 165 -36.26 -8.92 1.17
CA THR A 165 -35.95 -9.55 2.46
C THR A 165 -34.56 -10.16 2.46
N VAL A 166 -33.82 -10.06 1.34
CA VAL A 166 -32.48 -10.61 1.17
C VAL A 166 -31.50 -9.45 1.15
N PHE A 167 -30.55 -9.46 2.08
CA PHE A 167 -29.49 -8.45 2.17
C PHE A 167 -28.16 -9.16 2.42
N PRO A 168 -27.04 -8.66 1.88
CA PRO A 168 -26.94 -7.51 0.98
C PRO A 168 -27.42 -7.81 -0.45
N GLU A 169 -28.07 -6.84 -1.09
CA GLU A 169 -28.60 -6.96 -2.46
C GLU A 169 -28.25 -5.72 -3.28
N LEU A 170 -28.07 -5.88 -4.60
CA LEU A 170 -27.87 -4.74 -5.49
C LEU A 170 -29.08 -3.80 -5.42
N ALA A 171 -28.84 -2.53 -5.14
CA ALA A 171 -29.89 -1.51 -5.17
C ALA A 171 -30.26 -1.20 -6.63
N ASP A 172 -31.56 -1.03 -6.92
CA ASP A 172 -31.95 -0.63 -8.27
C ASP A 172 -31.29 0.71 -8.63
N PRO A 173 -30.64 0.82 -9.81
CA PRO A 173 -29.94 2.05 -10.21
C PRO A 173 -30.82 3.30 -10.20
N PHE A 174 -32.12 3.13 -10.42
CA PHE A 174 -33.12 4.20 -10.41
C PHE A 174 -33.56 4.61 -9.01
N SER A 175 -33.54 3.68 -8.04
CA SER A 175 -33.96 3.95 -6.67
C SER A 175 -32.80 4.40 -5.78
N ALA A 176 -31.56 4.02 -6.14
CA ALA A 176 -30.30 4.45 -5.52
C ALA A 176 -29.46 5.38 -6.43
N TRP A 177 -30.12 6.24 -7.21
CA TRP A 177 -29.45 7.10 -8.19
C TRP A 177 -28.48 8.08 -7.52
N THR A 178 -28.83 8.63 -6.36
CA THR A 178 -27.98 9.60 -5.64
C THR A 178 -26.68 8.93 -5.22
N CYS A 179 -26.75 7.71 -4.70
CA CYS A 179 -25.57 6.93 -4.36
C CYS A 179 -24.74 6.57 -5.63
N SER A 180 -25.40 6.08 -6.69
CA SER A 180 -24.73 5.61 -7.92
C SER A 180 -24.10 6.74 -8.74
N SER A 181 -24.68 7.94 -8.71
CA SER A 181 -24.20 9.12 -9.44
C SER A 181 -23.20 9.98 -8.67
N THR A 182 -22.92 9.62 -7.41
CA THR A 182 -21.94 10.34 -6.60
C THR A 182 -20.53 10.09 -7.15
N PRO A 183 -19.73 11.14 -7.45
CA PRO A 183 -18.41 10.98 -8.07
C PRO A 183 -17.38 10.27 -7.17
N ALA A 184 -17.61 10.22 -5.86
CA ALA A 184 -16.81 9.43 -4.93
C ALA A 184 -17.07 7.92 -5.05
N CYS A 185 -18.22 7.51 -5.59
CA CYS A 185 -18.57 6.11 -5.83
C CYS A 185 -18.04 5.63 -7.19
N VAL A 186 -16.77 5.23 -7.22
CA VAL A 186 -16.03 4.87 -8.45
C VAL A 186 -16.64 3.70 -9.24
N THR A 187 -17.39 2.81 -8.59
CA THR A 187 -18.05 1.66 -9.24
C THR A 187 -19.41 2.01 -9.86
N ASN A 188 -19.97 3.19 -9.56
CA ASN A 188 -21.34 3.60 -9.89
C ASN A 188 -22.41 2.58 -9.49
N THR A 189 -22.13 1.69 -8.54
CA THR A 189 -23.03 0.63 -8.11
C THR A 189 -23.22 0.70 -6.61
N CYS A 190 -24.47 0.59 -6.16
CA CYS A 190 -24.82 0.65 -4.75
C CYS A 190 -25.49 -0.63 -4.29
N VAL A 191 -25.22 -1.01 -3.04
CA VAL A 191 -25.71 -2.24 -2.43
C VAL A 191 -26.49 -1.88 -1.18
N LEU A 192 -27.65 -2.50 -1.04
CA LEU A 192 -28.51 -2.42 0.14
C LEU A 192 -27.86 -3.21 1.27
N THR A 193 -27.55 -2.53 2.38
CA THR A 193 -26.82 -3.12 3.52
C THR A 193 -27.72 -3.92 4.46
N GLY A 194 -29.05 -3.75 4.36
CA GLY A 194 -30.02 -4.31 5.30
C GLY A 194 -30.20 -3.50 6.59
N LYS A 195 -29.41 -2.44 6.82
CA LYS A 195 -29.65 -1.48 7.90
C LYS A 195 -30.83 -0.58 7.53
N THR A 196 -31.80 -0.43 8.43
CA THR A 196 -32.92 0.49 8.23
C THR A 196 -32.54 1.90 8.68
N ALA A 197 -33.01 2.91 7.94
CA ALA A 197 -32.89 4.30 8.37
C ALA A 197 -33.96 4.61 9.42
N ASP A 198 -33.58 5.40 10.44
CA ASP A 198 -34.34 5.69 11.65
C ASP A 198 -35.87 5.73 11.45
N MET A 199 -36.58 4.89 12.22
CA MET A 199 -38.03 4.90 12.43
C MET A 199 -38.95 4.50 11.26
N SER A 200 -38.43 3.87 10.19
CA SER A 200 -39.27 3.28 9.12
C SER A 200 -38.83 1.85 8.74
N THR A 201 -39.78 0.92 8.59
CA THR A 201 -39.52 -0.50 8.28
C THR A 201 -39.18 -0.76 6.82
N ASP A 202 -39.46 0.20 5.94
CA ASP A 202 -39.42 -0.01 4.49
C ASP A 202 -38.28 0.75 3.82
N ARG A 203 -37.47 1.51 4.58
CA ARG A 203 -36.31 2.27 4.06
C ARG A 203 -35.01 1.63 4.52
N PHE A 204 -34.24 1.16 3.55
CA PHE A 204 -32.95 0.52 3.76
C PHE A 204 -31.81 1.44 3.31
N GLN A 205 -30.68 1.36 4.00
CA GLN A 205 -29.46 2.09 3.69
C GLN A 205 -28.74 1.40 2.52
N ALA A 206 -28.56 2.13 1.42
CA ALA A 206 -27.73 1.76 0.28
C ALA A 206 -26.38 2.46 0.38
N CYS A 207 -25.30 1.72 0.17
CA CYS A 207 -23.94 2.23 0.21
C CYS A 207 -23.18 1.87 -1.07
N CYS A 208 -22.19 2.68 -1.41
CA CYS A 208 -21.37 2.46 -2.60
C CYS A 208 -20.61 1.12 -2.51
N PHE A 209 -20.66 0.30 -3.55
CA PHE A 209 -19.91 -0.95 -3.64
C PHE A 209 -18.43 -0.66 -3.95
N ILE A 210 -17.51 -1.30 -3.22
CA ILE A 210 -16.06 -1.18 -3.44
C ILE A 210 -15.48 -2.52 -3.88
N SER A 211 -14.73 -2.51 -4.98
CA SER A 211 -14.10 -3.70 -5.53
C SER A 211 -12.61 -3.72 -5.20
N ASN A 212 -12.20 -4.40 -4.12
CA ASN A 212 -10.80 -4.43 -3.68
C ASN A 212 -10.14 -5.82 -3.82
N TRP A 213 -10.58 -6.64 -4.77
CA TRP A 213 -10.18 -8.05 -4.91
C TRP A 213 -8.77 -8.30 -5.48
N LEU A 214 -7.90 -7.30 -5.59
CA LEU A 214 -6.61 -7.44 -6.29
C LEU A 214 -5.49 -8.11 -5.48
N GLN A 215 -5.73 -8.53 -4.24
CA GLN A 215 -4.82 -9.43 -3.55
C GLN A 215 -5.60 -10.52 -2.82
N MET A 216 -5.42 -11.75 -3.30
CA MET A 216 -5.33 -13.02 -2.57
C MET A 216 -6.00 -14.14 -3.34
N GLN A 217 -5.20 -14.79 -4.18
CA GLN A 217 -5.30 -16.24 -4.23
C GLN A 217 -4.72 -16.77 -2.92
N PRO A 218 -5.40 -17.69 -2.23
CA PRO A 218 -4.74 -18.47 -1.20
C PRO A 218 -3.57 -19.21 -1.83
N VAL A 219 -2.37 -18.92 -1.33
CA VAL A 219 -1.18 -19.77 -1.52
C VAL A 219 -1.56 -21.18 -1.09
N LYS A 220 -1.27 -22.14 -1.99
CA LYS A 220 -1.36 -23.60 -1.82
C LYS A 220 -1.60 -24.03 -0.38
N GLN A 221 -2.86 -24.27 -0.03
CA GLN A 221 -3.14 -25.29 0.96
C GLN A 221 -3.28 -26.60 0.21
N GLU A 222 -2.29 -27.45 0.43
CA GLU A 222 -2.19 -28.83 -0.02
C GLU A 222 -3.34 -29.65 0.59
N ARG A 223 -4.57 -29.38 0.15
CA ARG A 223 -5.66 -30.35 0.21
C ARG A 223 -5.62 -31.07 -1.11
N THR A 224 -5.11 -32.30 -1.06
CA THR A 224 -5.33 -33.35 -2.07
C THR A 224 -6.78 -33.32 -2.56
N PHE A 225 -7.03 -32.60 -3.65
CA PHE A 225 -8.28 -32.67 -4.38
C PHE A 225 -8.04 -33.49 -5.64
N VAL A 226 -8.84 -34.54 -5.77
CA VAL A 226 -8.68 -35.60 -6.74
C VAL A 226 -9.19 -35.12 -8.10
N GLY A 227 -8.30 -34.93 -9.08
CA GLY A 227 -8.59 -35.20 -10.49
C GLY A 227 -9.10 -34.08 -11.41
N LEU A 228 -9.02 -32.80 -11.05
CA LEU A 228 -9.46 -31.69 -11.93
C LEU A 228 -8.25 -31.01 -12.59
N VAL A 229 -7.90 -31.40 -13.82
CA VAL A 229 -6.82 -30.77 -14.60
C VAL A 229 -7.41 -29.72 -15.55
N VAL A 230 -7.27 -28.45 -15.18
CA VAL A 230 -7.59 -27.30 -16.05
C VAL A 230 -6.36 -27.00 -16.93
N SER A 231 -6.54 -27.03 -18.23
CA SER A 231 -5.49 -26.83 -19.26
C SER A 231 -5.59 -25.49 -19.98
N ILE A 232 -6.63 -24.69 -19.70
CA ILE A 232 -6.80 -23.34 -20.25
C ILE A 232 -6.31 -22.28 -19.24
N PRO A 233 -5.86 -21.10 -19.69
CA PRO A 233 -5.56 -20.00 -18.77
C PRO A 233 -6.85 -19.48 -18.12
N VAL A 234 -6.77 -19.16 -16.83
CA VAL A 234 -7.88 -18.65 -16.03
C VAL A 234 -7.48 -17.29 -15.49
N LEU A 235 -8.27 -16.27 -15.79
CA LEU A 235 -8.02 -14.89 -15.36
C LEU A 235 -9.12 -14.44 -14.42
N LEU A 236 -8.73 -13.81 -13.32
CA LEU A 236 -9.63 -13.10 -12.43
C LEU A 236 -9.52 -11.60 -12.69
N VAL A 237 -10.66 -10.93 -12.80
CA VAL A 237 -10.73 -9.49 -13.06
C VAL A 237 -11.59 -8.82 -12.00
N SER A 238 -11.19 -7.62 -11.58
CA SER A 238 -11.92 -6.80 -10.63
C SER A 238 -13.36 -6.55 -11.10
N PHE A 239 -14.29 -6.27 -10.18
CA PHE A 239 -15.67 -5.98 -10.55
C PHE A 239 -15.79 -4.77 -11.50
N GLN A 240 -15.01 -3.71 -11.25
CA GLN A 240 -15.04 -2.51 -12.08
C GLN A 240 -14.56 -2.77 -13.51
N ASP A 241 -13.40 -3.43 -13.65
CA ASP A 241 -12.85 -3.76 -14.97
C ASP A 241 -13.73 -4.82 -15.67
N GLY A 242 -14.26 -5.77 -14.91
CA GLY A 242 -15.22 -6.77 -15.39
C GLY A 242 -16.48 -6.14 -15.99
N ASN A 243 -17.05 -5.12 -15.34
CA ASN A 243 -18.21 -4.40 -15.87
C ASN A 243 -17.86 -3.58 -17.12
N ARG A 244 -16.68 -2.94 -17.16
CA ARG A 244 -16.22 -2.23 -18.38
C ARG A 244 -16.07 -3.18 -19.57
N ILE A 245 -15.58 -4.39 -19.33
CA ILE A 245 -15.49 -5.44 -20.35
C ILE A 245 -16.91 -5.91 -20.74
N ASP A 246 -17.79 -6.14 -19.78
CA ASP A 246 -19.19 -6.56 -20.00
C ASP A 246 -19.96 -5.51 -20.84
N ASP A 247 -19.81 -4.23 -20.53
CA ASP A 247 -20.42 -3.10 -21.23
C ASP A 247 -19.87 -2.97 -22.66
N ALA A 248 -18.56 -3.11 -22.85
CA ALA A 248 -17.94 -3.07 -24.17
C ALA A 248 -18.51 -4.15 -25.09
N VAL A 249 -18.77 -5.35 -24.56
CA VAL A 249 -19.38 -6.46 -25.29
C VAL A 249 -20.86 -6.19 -25.60
N ARG A 250 -21.63 -5.67 -24.63
CA ARG A 250 -23.06 -5.36 -24.84
C ARG A 250 -23.30 -4.29 -25.90
N ILE A 251 -22.40 -3.31 -26.01
CA ILE A 251 -22.56 -2.17 -26.93
C ILE A 251 -22.16 -2.53 -28.36
N ILE A 252 -21.11 -3.34 -28.54
CA ILE A 252 -20.46 -3.59 -29.84
C ILE A 252 -20.86 -4.95 -30.45
N ASP A 253 -21.70 -5.72 -29.75
CA ASP A 253 -22.11 -7.09 -30.08
C ASP A 253 -20.94 -8.10 -29.97
N ASP A 254 -21.27 -9.34 -29.56
CA ASP A 254 -20.30 -10.39 -29.21
C ASP A 254 -19.36 -10.78 -30.37
N THR A 255 -19.69 -10.40 -31.62
CA THR A 255 -18.94 -10.79 -32.83
C THR A 255 -17.70 -9.95 -33.09
N ASP A 256 -17.65 -8.72 -32.56
CA ASP A 256 -16.63 -7.73 -32.90
C ASP A 256 -15.62 -7.46 -31.77
N VAL A 257 -15.68 -8.21 -30.66
CA VAL A 257 -14.78 -8.05 -29.51
C VAL A 257 -13.76 -9.19 -29.44
N LEU A 258 -12.49 -8.81 -29.56
CA LEU A 258 -11.34 -9.70 -29.49
C LEU A 258 -10.54 -9.44 -28.20
N VAL A 259 -10.10 -10.50 -27.54
CA VAL A 259 -9.35 -10.43 -26.30
C VAL A 259 -8.05 -11.19 -26.38
N TRP A 260 -7.00 -10.60 -25.84
CA TRP A 260 -5.70 -11.21 -25.74
C TRP A 260 -5.15 -11.03 -24.33
N ALA A 261 -4.81 -12.14 -23.68
CA ALA A 261 -4.19 -12.14 -22.37
C ALA A 261 -2.72 -12.51 -22.49
N PHE A 262 -1.87 -11.78 -21.78
CA PHE A 262 -0.43 -11.98 -21.78
C PHE A 262 0.17 -11.55 -20.45
N ASN A 263 1.35 -12.10 -20.16
CA ASN A 263 2.13 -11.68 -19.02
C ASN A 263 3.25 -10.75 -19.49
N THR A 264 3.39 -9.58 -18.85
CA THR A 264 4.49 -8.64 -19.10
C THR A 264 5.42 -8.59 -17.90
N GLU A 265 6.71 -8.68 -18.15
CA GLU A 265 7.72 -8.35 -17.14
C GLU A 265 7.70 -6.84 -16.93
N GLU A 266 7.30 -6.36 -15.74
CA GLU A 266 7.52 -4.97 -15.40
C GLU A 266 9.03 -4.75 -15.26
N SER A 267 9.53 -3.62 -15.78
CA SER A 267 10.89 -3.23 -15.49
C SER A 267 10.98 -3.00 -13.98
N PRO A 268 11.92 -3.63 -13.26
CA PRO A 268 12.04 -3.46 -11.82
C PRO A 268 12.40 -2.02 -11.42
N TRP A 269 12.68 -1.15 -12.40
CA TRP A 269 13.09 0.23 -12.20
C TRP A 269 11.92 1.19 -12.43
N ASN A 270 11.37 1.71 -11.33
CA ASN A 270 10.38 2.80 -11.36
C ASN A 270 11.02 4.14 -10.98
N VAL A 271 10.54 5.26 -11.54
CA VAL A 271 10.98 6.61 -11.15
C VAL A 271 10.75 6.85 -9.66
N SER A 272 9.67 6.29 -9.10
CA SER A 272 9.40 6.36 -7.65
C SER A 272 10.50 5.72 -6.82
N MET A 273 11.15 4.65 -7.29
CA MET A 273 12.28 4.06 -6.55
C MET A 273 13.48 5.02 -6.48
N LEU A 274 13.74 5.76 -7.57
CA LEU A 274 14.76 6.80 -7.56
C LEU A 274 14.39 7.93 -6.58
N LEU A 275 13.12 8.33 -6.54
CA LEU A 275 12.64 9.34 -5.59
C LEU A 275 12.78 8.88 -4.14
N THR A 276 12.42 7.63 -3.83
CA THR A 276 12.60 7.05 -2.49
C THR A 276 14.08 6.98 -2.10
N TRP A 277 14.95 6.58 -3.02
CA TRP A 277 16.40 6.58 -2.79
C TRP A 277 16.93 8.01 -2.51
N MET A 278 16.51 8.98 -3.33
CA MET A 278 16.88 10.39 -3.15
C MET A 278 16.38 10.93 -1.81
N LEU A 279 15.16 10.58 -1.39
CA LEU A 279 14.61 10.96 -0.09
C LEU A 279 15.44 10.37 1.06
N GLY A 280 15.87 9.12 0.96
CA GLY A 280 16.75 8.49 1.94
C GLY A 280 18.11 9.18 2.05
N VAL A 281 18.74 9.50 0.91
CA VAL A 281 20.01 10.25 0.89
C VAL A 281 19.82 11.64 1.49
N PHE A 282 18.73 12.33 1.12
CA PHE A 282 18.39 13.63 1.66
C PHE A 282 18.22 13.59 3.18
N ALA A 283 17.48 12.60 3.71
CA ALA A 283 17.26 12.41 5.14
C ALA A 283 18.59 12.28 5.89
N VAL A 284 19.49 11.42 5.42
CA VAL A 284 20.81 11.20 6.05
C VAL A 284 21.67 12.47 6.03
N VAL A 285 21.68 13.20 4.89
CA VAL A 285 22.44 14.46 4.77
C VAL A 285 21.89 15.52 5.72
N VAL A 286 20.56 15.65 5.81
CA VAL A 286 19.90 16.60 6.72
C VAL A 286 20.18 16.24 8.18
N SER A 287 20.08 14.96 8.57
CA SER A 287 20.41 14.51 9.93
C SER A 287 21.86 14.85 10.29
N ALA A 288 22.80 14.53 9.40
CA ALA A 288 24.21 14.79 9.63
C ALA A 288 24.51 16.30 9.75
N TYR A 289 23.86 17.11 8.92
CA TYR A 289 23.98 18.57 9.00
C TYR A 289 23.41 19.11 10.31
N TYR A 290 22.22 18.64 10.71
CA TYR A 290 21.55 19.06 11.95
C TYR A 290 22.40 18.71 13.18
N SER A 291 22.82 17.45 13.30
CA SER A 291 23.65 16.97 14.42
C SER A 291 24.97 17.73 14.55
N CYS A 292 25.63 18.06 13.43
CA CYS A 292 26.86 18.86 13.43
C CYS A 292 26.60 20.34 13.76
N SER A 293 25.45 20.89 13.38
CA SER A 293 25.12 22.30 13.63
C SER A 293 24.94 22.60 15.11
N GLU A 294 24.34 21.67 15.85
CA GLU A 294 24.13 21.76 17.30
C GLU A 294 25.48 21.71 18.05
N GLU A 295 26.35 20.76 17.68
CA GLU A 295 27.71 20.66 18.25
C GLU A 295 28.53 21.94 18.01
N ARG A 296 28.38 22.57 16.84
CA ARG A 296 29.06 23.84 16.54
C ARG A 296 28.57 24.98 17.41
N GLN A 297 27.25 25.10 17.62
CA GLN A 297 26.69 26.16 18.46
C GLN A 297 27.18 26.06 19.90
N LEU A 298 27.16 24.85 20.47
CA LEU A 298 27.70 24.59 21.81
C LEU A 298 29.20 24.92 21.90
N SER A 299 29.97 24.53 20.88
CA SER A 299 31.40 24.84 20.81
C SER A 299 31.66 26.36 20.79
N TYR A 300 30.87 27.13 20.01
CA TYR A 300 30.98 28.58 19.96
C TYR A 300 30.59 29.24 21.29
N ASP A 301 29.50 28.79 21.93
CA ASP A 301 29.05 29.33 23.22
C ASP A 301 30.07 29.05 24.33
N GLN A 302 30.69 27.86 24.32
CA GLN A 302 31.77 27.56 25.26
C GLN A 302 32.98 28.46 25.04
N MET A 303 33.41 28.67 23.79
CA MET A 303 34.52 29.58 23.49
C MET A 303 34.18 31.03 23.87
N ALA A 304 32.94 31.46 23.66
CA ALA A 304 32.47 32.78 24.08
C ALA A 304 32.52 32.94 25.61
N ARG A 305 32.07 31.94 26.37
CA ARG A 305 32.15 31.92 27.85
C ARG A 305 33.60 31.93 28.36
N ILE A 306 34.51 31.21 27.70
CA ILE A 306 35.94 31.23 28.05
C ILE A 306 36.53 32.63 27.80
N LEU A 307 36.23 33.24 26.65
CA LEU A 307 36.72 34.58 26.31
C LEU A 307 36.16 35.66 27.26
N THR A 308 34.88 35.62 27.62
CA THR A 308 34.31 36.57 28.59
C THR A 308 34.86 36.37 30.00
N GLY A 309 35.05 35.11 30.45
CA GLY A 309 35.69 34.81 31.73
C GLY A 309 37.13 35.30 31.85
N THR A 310 37.85 35.45 30.72
CA THR A 310 39.20 36.03 30.71
C THR A 310 39.23 37.56 30.81
N LEU A 311 38.16 38.25 30.40
CA LEU A 311 38.07 39.73 30.43
C LEU A 311 37.75 40.27 31.84
N ASP A 312 37.11 39.49 32.71
CA ASP A 312 36.80 39.88 34.10
C ASP A 312 37.94 39.63 35.10
N ARG A 313 39.08 39.08 34.65
CA ARG A 313 40.19 38.71 35.54
C ARG A 313 41.09 39.89 35.85
N ASN A 314 40.72 40.67 36.87
CA ASN A 314 41.65 41.57 37.55
C ASN A 314 42.78 40.75 38.24
N PRO A 315 44.07 41.14 38.14
CA PRO A 315 45.23 40.27 38.38
C PRO A 315 45.58 40.00 39.86
N SER A 316 44.60 40.02 40.76
CA SER A 316 44.83 39.93 42.20
C SER A 316 43.89 38.92 42.85
N SER A 317 44.11 37.63 42.59
CA SER A 317 44.08 36.53 43.56
C SER A 317 44.12 35.18 42.83
N SER A 318 45.16 34.41 43.13
CA SER A 318 45.43 33.09 42.59
C SER A 318 44.71 32.03 43.43
N SER A 319 43.48 31.68 43.07
CA SER A 319 42.89 30.38 43.39
C SER A 319 41.53 30.25 42.70
N ILE A 320 41.24 29.05 42.19
CA ILE A 320 39.97 28.60 41.59
C ILE A 320 39.90 28.81 40.07
N SER A 321 40.66 27.97 39.36
CA SER A 321 40.43 27.61 37.95
C SER A 321 39.60 26.32 37.81
N THR A 322 39.31 25.64 38.92
CA THR A 322 38.69 24.31 38.93
C THR A 322 37.17 24.32 38.90
N LEU A 323 36.50 25.42 39.32
CA LEU A 323 35.04 25.49 39.32
C LEU A 323 34.45 25.76 37.92
N VAL A 324 35.09 26.60 37.10
CA VAL A 324 34.62 26.89 35.72
C VAL A 324 34.82 25.69 34.79
N GLU A 325 35.92 24.95 34.97
CA GLU A 325 36.14 23.66 34.28
C GLU A 325 35.08 22.63 34.68
N SER A 326 34.70 22.59 35.97
CA SER A 326 33.70 21.63 36.44
C SER A 326 32.27 21.96 36.00
N THR A 327 31.86 23.23 35.91
CA THR A 327 30.51 23.57 35.40
C THR A 327 30.41 23.35 33.90
N ALA A 328 31.47 23.66 33.15
CA ALA A 328 31.53 23.38 31.71
C ALA A 328 31.59 21.86 31.45
N ALA A 329 32.47 21.12 32.13
CA ALA A 329 32.54 19.66 32.01
C ALA A 329 31.22 18.98 32.40
N ASN A 330 30.49 19.51 33.38
CA ASN A 330 29.18 18.98 33.79
C ASN A 330 28.06 19.26 32.77
N GLU A 331 28.08 20.40 32.06
CA GLU A 331 27.09 20.73 31.01
C GLU A 331 27.36 19.94 29.71
N TYR A 332 28.65 19.71 29.37
CA TYR A 332 29.04 18.79 28.30
C TYR A 332 28.75 17.32 28.63
N ALA A 333 28.98 16.89 29.88
CA ALA A 333 28.61 15.55 30.33
C ALA A 333 27.09 15.33 30.34
N SER A 334 26.27 16.36 30.61
CA SER A 334 24.80 16.23 30.57
C SER A 334 24.22 16.06 29.16
N ILE A 335 24.92 16.53 28.11
CA ILE A 335 24.49 16.33 26.70
C ILE A 335 24.95 14.98 26.16
N ASP A 336 26.10 14.47 26.64
CA ASP A 336 26.51 13.09 26.34
C ASP A 336 25.62 12.06 27.05
N ASP A 337 25.00 12.40 28.20
CA ASP A 337 24.10 11.49 28.96
C ASP A 337 22.76 11.23 28.25
N ASP A 338 22.28 12.18 27.43
CA ASP A 338 21.04 12.05 26.64
C ASP A 338 21.22 11.25 25.34
N ARG A 339 22.47 10.89 24.97
CA ARG A 339 22.80 10.19 23.73
C ARG A 339 23.04 8.71 23.98
N LEU A 340 22.27 7.87 23.28
CA LEU A 340 22.30 6.42 23.48
C LEU A 340 23.52 5.81 22.79
N GLU A 341 24.55 5.46 23.58
CA GLU A 341 25.72 4.73 23.09
C GLU A 341 25.39 3.25 22.82
N LEU A 342 25.33 2.88 21.53
CA LEU A 342 25.13 1.49 21.16
C LEU A 342 26.44 0.69 21.32
N SER A 343 26.41 -0.28 22.21
CA SER A 343 27.41 -1.34 22.40
C SER A 343 27.07 -2.58 21.57
N SER A 344 28.04 -3.45 21.28
CA SER A 344 27.82 -4.69 20.51
C SER A 344 26.75 -5.61 21.10
N LYS A 345 26.53 -5.57 22.42
CA LYS A 345 25.43 -6.31 23.07
C LYS A 345 24.06 -5.76 22.70
N HIS A 346 23.93 -4.45 22.53
CA HIS A 346 22.68 -3.82 22.11
C HIS A 346 22.29 -4.21 20.68
N ALA A 347 23.24 -4.56 19.81
CA ALA A 347 22.94 -5.08 18.47
C ALA A 347 22.13 -6.38 18.50
N LEU A 348 22.47 -7.31 19.40
CA LEU A 348 21.73 -8.56 19.56
C LEU A 348 20.33 -8.31 20.15
N PHE A 349 20.25 -7.47 21.19
CA PHE A 349 18.97 -7.09 21.79
C PHE A 349 18.07 -6.35 20.81
N PHE A 350 18.64 -5.51 19.95
CA PHE A 350 17.92 -4.82 18.89
C PHE A 350 17.33 -5.82 17.90
N LEU A 351 18.12 -6.80 17.45
CA LEU A 351 17.64 -7.83 16.51
C LEU A 351 16.53 -8.70 17.12
N VAL A 352 16.73 -9.21 18.33
CA VAL A 352 15.73 -10.05 19.02
C VAL A 352 14.50 -9.24 19.40
N GLY A 353 14.68 -8.03 19.92
CA GLY A 353 13.61 -7.14 20.33
C GLY A 353 12.76 -6.67 19.13
N SER A 354 13.40 -6.26 18.04
CA SER A 354 12.72 -5.90 16.80
C SER A 354 11.96 -7.09 16.21
N SER A 355 12.55 -8.29 16.21
CA SER A 355 11.88 -9.51 15.74
C SER A 355 10.67 -9.85 16.61
N CYS A 356 10.78 -9.74 17.94
CA CYS A 356 9.69 -9.96 18.87
C CYS A 356 8.56 -8.95 18.67
N LEU A 357 8.91 -7.66 18.55
CA LEU A 357 7.94 -6.60 18.28
C LEU A 357 7.22 -6.85 16.95
N LEU A 358 7.95 -7.19 15.88
CA LEU A 358 7.37 -7.41 14.56
C LEU A 358 6.42 -8.62 14.55
N LEU A 359 6.81 -9.74 15.18
CA LEU A 359 5.92 -10.90 15.36
C LEU A 359 4.72 -10.58 16.26
N LEU A 360 4.93 -9.77 17.30
CA LEU A 360 3.84 -9.31 18.15
C LEU A 360 2.87 -8.42 17.38
N LEU A 361 3.32 -7.57 16.47
CA LEU A 361 2.45 -6.80 15.56
C LEU A 361 1.75 -7.68 14.51
N TYR A 362 2.39 -8.77 14.10
CA TYR A 362 1.79 -9.75 13.20
C TYR A 362 0.64 -10.52 13.88
N TYR A 363 0.82 -10.96 15.12
CA TYR A 363 -0.20 -11.72 15.86
C TYR A 363 -1.23 -10.84 16.61
N VAL A 364 -0.81 -9.66 17.08
CA VAL A 364 -1.63 -8.74 17.88
C VAL A 364 -1.83 -7.45 17.09
N HIS A 365 -3.08 -7.08 16.87
CA HIS A 365 -3.45 -5.93 16.05
C HIS A 365 -3.29 -4.60 16.80
N LEU A 366 -2.06 -4.22 17.12
CA LEU A 366 -1.74 -2.95 17.80
C LEU A 366 -1.70 -1.73 16.87
N ALA A 367 -2.23 -1.80 15.65
CA ALA A 367 -2.12 -0.71 14.66
C ALA A 367 -2.64 0.64 15.19
N LEU A 368 -3.75 0.64 15.95
CA LEU A 368 -4.28 1.85 16.58
C LEU A 368 -3.35 2.41 17.66
N ILE A 369 -2.82 1.53 18.52
CA ILE A 369 -1.87 1.92 19.59
C ILE A 369 -0.58 2.47 18.98
N LEU A 370 -0.07 1.83 17.93
CA LEU A 370 1.06 2.32 17.15
C LEU A 370 0.78 3.68 16.50
N SER A 371 -0.44 3.89 15.99
CA SER A 371 -0.82 5.18 15.41
C SER A 371 -0.82 6.30 16.45
N VAL A 372 -1.29 6.02 17.67
CA VAL A 372 -1.24 6.99 18.77
C VAL A 372 0.20 7.25 19.19
N LEU A 373 1.02 6.20 19.37
CA LEU A 373 2.42 6.34 19.75
C LEU A 373 3.21 7.12 18.69
N PHE A 374 2.97 6.83 17.41
CA PHE A 374 3.57 7.56 16.29
C PHE A 374 3.16 9.03 16.30
N ALA A 375 1.87 9.34 16.47
CA ALA A 375 1.41 10.73 16.53
C ALA A 375 2.08 11.52 17.68
N LEU A 376 2.22 10.90 18.86
CA LEU A 376 2.92 11.50 19.99
C LEU A 376 4.41 11.71 19.68
N ALA A 377 5.11 10.67 19.23
CA ALA A 377 6.53 10.74 18.91
C ALA A 377 6.82 11.75 17.79
N ALA A 378 6.01 11.76 16.74
CA ALA A 378 6.13 12.69 15.62
C ALA A 378 5.81 14.13 16.02
N SER A 379 4.84 14.37 16.91
CA SER A 379 4.56 15.71 17.42
C SER A 379 5.75 16.29 18.19
N ALA A 380 6.42 15.47 19.01
CA ALA A 380 7.63 15.87 19.73
C ALA A 380 8.81 16.05 18.75
N ALA A 381 9.04 15.12 17.83
CA ALA A 381 10.14 15.24 16.87
C ALA A 381 9.99 16.47 15.97
N LEU A 382 8.77 16.76 15.51
CA LEU A 382 8.48 17.93 14.68
C LEU A 382 8.68 19.25 15.45
N SER A 383 8.32 19.27 16.74
CA SER A 383 8.49 20.47 17.54
C SER A 383 9.98 20.80 17.71
N HIS A 384 10.80 19.79 18.01
CA HIS A 384 12.25 19.91 18.17
C HIS A 384 12.99 20.28 16.89
N VAL A 385 12.74 19.56 15.79
CA VAL A 385 13.53 19.71 14.55
C VAL A 385 13.12 20.94 13.73
N PHE A 386 11.82 21.24 13.66
CA PHE A 386 11.31 22.26 12.75
C PHE A 386 10.78 23.51 13.45
N THR A 387 9.90 23.38 14.44
CA THR A 387 9.20 24.56 14.96
C THR A 387 10.11 25.46 15.80
N LEU A 388 11.02 24.90 16.60
CA LEU A 388 11.97 25.67 17.41
C LEU A 388 12.91 26.55 16.56
N PRO A 389 13.65 26.02 15.56
CA PRO A 389 14.56 26.85 14.76
C PRO A 389 13.82 27.83 13.84
N LEU A 390 12.63 27.47 13.35
CA LEU A 390 11.82 28.34 12.50
C LEU A 390 11.35 29.58 13.27
N VAL A 391 10.86 29.37 14.49
CA VAL A 391 10.35 30.46 15.33
C VAL A 391 11.51 31.30 15.90
N ALA A 392 12.64 30.69 16.24
CA ALA A 392 13.85 31.40 16.65
C ALA A 392 14.41 32.33 15.54
N LYS A 393 14.22 31.99 14.25
CA LYS A 393 14.59 32.89 13.13
C LYS A 393 13.59 34.02 12.89
N MET A 394 12.31 33.80 13.17
CA MET A 394 11.27 34.81 12.93
C MET A 394 11.17 35.85 14.05
N VAL A 395 11.64 35.54 15.25
CA VAL A 395 11.46 36.38 16.45
C VAL A 395 12.81 36.86 16.99
N SER A 396 12.99 38.19 17.07
CA SER A 396 14.17 38.80 17.72
C SER A 396 14.14 38.53 19.24
N PRO A 397 15.22 38.01 19.86
CA PRO A 397 15.20 37.39 21.18
C PRO A 397 15.11 38.35 22.38
N ASN A 398 14.64 39.59 22.20
CA ASN A 398 14.86 40.66 23.19
C ASN A 398 13.65 41.08 24.04
N SER A 399 12.60 40.25 24.15
CA SER A 399 11.53 40.48 25.16
C SER A 399 10.98 39.18 25.76
N GLY A 400 10.74 39.16 27.08
CA GLY A 400 10.20 37.99 27.78
C GLY A 400 8.81 37.56 27.29
N ASN A 401 8.01 38.50 26.77
CA ASN A 401 6.71 38.22 26.16
C ASN A 401 6.84 37.46 24.82
N CYS A 402 7.96 37.67 24.10
CA CYS A 402 8.25 36.93 22.88
C CYS A 402 8.52 35.45 23.17
N GLN A 403 9.34 35.14 24.17
CA GLN A 403 9.67 33.74 24.50
C GLN A 403 8.44 32.91 24.88
N PHE A 404 7.50 33.49 25.64
CA PHE A 404 6.23 32.84 25.96
C PHE A 404 5.37 32.57 24.72
N LEU A 405 5.28 33.54 23.80
CA LEU A 405 4.53 33.40 22.56
C LEU A 405 5.15 32.35 21.61
N VAL A 406 6.49 32.28 21.58
CA VAL A 406 7.24 31.25 20.85
C VAL A 406 6.94 29.85 21.40
N LEU A 407 7.01 29.67 22.72
CA LEU A 407 6.68 28.40 23.38
C LEU A 407 5.23 27.98 23.13
N LEU A 408 4.28 28.92 23.21
CA LEU A 408 2.87 28.66 22.93
C LEU A 408 2.66 28.20 21.48
N LEU A 409 3.32 28.87 20.51
CA LEU A 409 3.19 28.54 19.09
C LEU A 409 3.74 27.14 18.78
N VAL A 410 4.88 26.79 19.38
CA VAL A 410 5.49 25.45 19.26
C VAL A 410 4.58 24.38 19.85
N MET A 411 4.04 24.61 21.06
CA MET A 411 3.16 23.67 21.76
C MET A 411 1.81 23.46 21.07
N LEU A 412 1.42 24.34 20.15
CA LEU A 412 0.13 24.27 19.48
C LEU A 412 0.23 23.75 18.04
N THR A 413 1.26 24.17 17.30
CA THR A 413 1.38 23.87 15.86
C THR A 413 1.73 22.41 15.57
N ALA A 414 2.73 21.83 16.24
CA ALA A 414 3.13 20.45 15.99
C ALA A 414 2.07 19.41 16.45
N PRO A 415 1.44 19.55 17.63
CA PRO A 415 0.34 18.67 18.02
C PRO A 415 -0.90 18.84 17.15
N ALA A 416 -1.23 20.07 16.71
CA ALA A 416 -2.35 20.28 15.79
C ALA A 416 -2.16 19.54 14.46
N LEU A 417 -0.94 19.54 13.91
CA LEU A 417 -0.63 18.77 12.69
C LEU A 417 -0.74 17.27 12.92
N ALA A 418 -0.24 16.76 14.05
CA ALA A 418 -0.34 15.34 14.41
C ALA A 418 -1.80 14.88 14.63
N VAL A 419 -2.64 15.74 15.25
CA VAL A 419 -4.08 15.48 15.41
C VAL A 419 -4.79 15.53 14.06
N CYS A 420 -4.48 16.49 13.20
CA CYS A 420 -5.03 16.57 11.85
C CYS A 420 -4.71 15.31 11.05
N TRP A 421 -3.45 14.86 11.09
CA TRP A 421 -3.04 13.58 10.49
C TRP A 421 -3.81 12.40 11.09
N PHE A 422 -3.92 12.31 12.41
CA PHE A 422 -4.59 11.20 13.09
C PHE A 422 -6.09 11.11 12.74
N LEU A 423 -6.77 12.24 12.61
CA LEU A 423 -8.19 12.30 12.23
C LEU A 423 -8.40 12.00 10.75
N ALA A 424 -7.50 12.47 9.88
CA ALA A 424 -7.59 12.28 8.44
C ALA A 424 -6.88 11.02 7.93
N ARG A 425 -6.33 10.17 8.81
CA ARG A 425 -5.47 9.01 8.46
C ARG A 425 -6.10 7.98 7.52
N SER A 426 -7.43 7.96 7.37
CA SER A 426 -8.12 7.09 6.42
C SER A 426 -8.14 7.63 4.99
N GLN A 427 -7.75 8.88 4.78
CA GLN A 427 -7.85 9.57 3.49
C GLN A 427 -6.57 9.42 2.68
N ALA A 428 -6.71 9.13 1.38
CA ALA A 428 -5.56 8.92 0.50
C ALA A 428 -4.64 10.14 0.38
N TRP A 429 -5.14 11.37 0.51
CA TRP A 429 -4.33 12.60 0.38
C TRP A 429 -3.37 12.88 1.54
N VAL A 430 -3.43 12.09 2.63
CA VAL A 430 -2.70 12.34 3.89
C VAL A 430 -1.26 11.79 3.88
N TRP A 431 -0.90 11.00 2.86
CA TRP A 431 0.45 10.44 2.71
C TRP A 431 1.61 11.45 2.83
N PRO A 432 1.58 12.69 2.28
CA PRO A 432 2.74 13.58 2.37
C PRO A 432 2.91 14.13 3.79
N ILE A 433 1.82 14.25 4.56
CA ILE A 433 1.88 14.66 5.97
C ILE A 433 2.47 13.52 6.80
N GLN A 434 2.06 12.28 6.52
CA GLN A 434 2.62 11.08 7.17
C GLN A 434 4.13 10.97 6.94
N ASP A 435 4.55 11.04 5.68
CA ASP A 435 5.97 10.89 5.30
C ASP A 435 6.83 12.00 5.90
N PHE A 436 6.31 13.23 5.94
CA PHE A 436 7.00 14.35 6.58
C PHE A 436 7.16 14.16 8.10
N MET A 437 6.12 13.68 8.78
CA MET A 437 6.18 13.33 10.21
C MET A 437 7.10 12.14 10.49
N ALA A 438 7.10 11.12 9.62
CA ALA A 438 8.00 9.98 9.74
C ALA A 438 9.45 10.40 9.52
N LEU A 439 9.70 11.31 8.58
CA LEU A 439 11.03 11.88 8.33
C LEU A 439 11.56 12.58 9.58
N THR A 440 10.77 13.43 10.26
CA THR A 440 11.23 14.12 11.47
C THR A 440 11.57 13.17 12.61
N VAL A 441 10.75 12.12 12.80
CA VAL A 441 11.06 11.05 13.78
C VAL A 441 12.37 10.36 13.40
N GLY A 442 12.59 10.07 12.12
CA GLY A 442 13.84 9.49 11.62
C GLY A 442 15.06 10.39 11.85
N LEU A 443 14.91 11.71 11.64
CA LEU A 443 15.98 12.69 11.90
C LEU A 443 16.39 12.69 13.38
N VAL A 444 15.41 12.76 14.30
CA VAL A 444 15.67 12.71 15.75
C VAL A 444 16.29 11.38 16.15
N PHE A 445 15.81 10.27 15.61
CA PHE A 445 16.38 8.95 15.90
C PHE A 445 17.86 8.86 15.53
N ILE A 446 18.24 9.38 14.35
CA ILE A 446 19.65 9.40 13.90
C ILE A 446 20.51 10.30 14.80
N ASP A 447 19.97 11.40 15.32
CA ASP A 447 20.71 12.31 16.20
C ASP A 447 20.90 11.78 17.63
N VAL A 448 19.90 11.07 18.16
CA VAL A 448 19.95 10.43 19.49
C VAL A 448 20.87 9.22 19.50
N VAL A 449 20.91 8.45 18.41
CA VAL A 449 21.71 7.22 18.33
C VAL A 449 23.15 7.54 17.98
N ARG A 450 24.05 7.43 18.97
CA ARG A 450 25.49 7.53 18.75
C ARG A 450 26.13 6.15 18.63
N LEU A 451 26.95 6.00 17.59
CA LEU A 451 27.78 4.83 17.36
C LEU A 451 29.20 5.13 17.85
N PRO A 452 29.60 4.70 19.06
CA PRO A 452 30.88 5.07 19.66
C PRO A 452 32.09 4.47 18.92
N ASN A 453 31.88 3.43 18.10
CA ASN A 453 32.96 2.76 17.38
C ASN A 453 32.46 2.18 16.05
N LEU A 454 33.29 2.30 15.01
CA LEU A 454 33.05 1.71 13.69
C LEU A 454 32.91 0.17 13.77
N ARG A 455 33.57 -0.48 14.74
CA ARG A 455 33.40 -1.93 14.98
C ARG A 455 31.95 -2.26 15.34
N VAL A 456 31.32 -1.46 16.21
CA VAL A 456 29.92 -1.68 16.59
C VAL A 456 29.01 -1.40 15.40
N ALA A 457 29.27 -0.33 14.65
CA ALA A 457 28.53 -0.02 13.42
C ALA A 457 28.55 -1.18 12.41
N THR A 458 29.73 -1.76 12.13
CA THR A 458 29.83 -2.92 11.22
C THR A 458 29.09 -4.15 11.74
N SER A 459 29.06 -4.37 13.06
CA SER A 459 28.32 -5.48 13.67
C SER A 459 26.80 -5.29 13.58
N LEU A 460 26.31 -4.06 13.80
CA LEU A 460 24.90 -3.70 13.63
C LEU A 460 24.45 -3.85 12.19
N LEU A 461 25.25 -3.39 11.23
CA LEU A 461 24.95 -3.50 9.81
C LEU A 461 24.88 -4.96 9.35
N THR A 462 25.79 -5.80 9.83
CA THR A 462 25.78 -7.24 9.52
C THR A 462 24.54 -7.91 10.11
N ALA A 463 24.16 -7.56 11.34
CA ALA A 463 22.95 -8.06 11.98
C ALA A 463 21.68 -7.62 11.24
N ALA A 464 21.59 -6.34 10.84
CA ALA A 464 20.49 -5.80 10.05
C ALA A 464 20.35 -6.48 8.68
N PHE A 465 21.48 -6.78 8.02
CA PHE A 465 21.48 -7.54 6.77
C PHE A 465 20.89 -8.94 6.93
N ILE A 466 21.29 -9.68 7.98
CA ILE A 466 20.73 -11.02 8.27
C ILE A 466 19.24 -10.92 8.59
N TYR A 467 18.85 -9.91 9.36
CA TYR A 467 17.45 -9.65 9.72
C TYR A 467 16.58 -9.43 8.47
N ASP A 468 17.03 -8.59 7.54
CA ASP A 468 16.28 -8.25 6.32
C ASP A 468 16.09 -9.48 5.42
N VAL A 469 17.17 -10.23 5.16
CA VAL A 469 17.10 -11.48 4.37
C VAL A 469 16.14 -12.50 4.98
N PHE A 470 16.15 -12.65 6.30
CA PHE A 470 15.25 -13.58 6.99
C PHE A 470 13.78 -13.16 6.83
N PHE A 471 13.44 -11.90 7.11
CA PHE A 471 12.03 -11.47 7.06
C PHE A 471 11.48 -11.33 5.64
N VAL A 472 12.32 -11.02 4.65
CA VAL A 472 11.88 -10.90 3.25
C VAL A 472 11.75 -12.27 2.57
N TYR A 473 12.74 -13.15 2.72
CA TYR A 473 12.80 -14.40 1.93
C TYR A 473 12.47 -15.67 2.71
N ILE A 474 12.82 -15.72 4.00
CA ILE A 474 12.65 -16.95 4.80
C ILE A 474 11.29 -16.97 5.49
N SER A 475 10.78 -15.82 5.94
CA SER A 475 9.47 -15.72 6.59
C SER A 475 8.30 -16.35 5.81
N PRO A 476 8.13 -16.20 4.48
CA PRO A 476 7.03 -16.85 3.76
C PRO A 476 7.11 -18.38 3.79
N LEU A 477 8.32 -18.94 3.88
CA LEU A 477 8.52 -20.39 3.95
C LEU A 477 8.10 -20.99 5.29
N ILE A 478 8.13 -20.19 6.36
CA ILE A 478 7.82 -20.63 7.74
C ILE A 478 6.38 -20.31 8.10
N PHE A 479 5.90 -19.10 7.76
CA PHE A 479 4.60 -18.59 8.19
C PHE A 479 3.52 -18.68 7.09
N GLY A 480 3.88 -19.06 5.87
CA GLY A 480 2.97 -19.15 4.72
C GLY A 480 2.65 -17.81 4.05
N SER A 481 2.93 -16.68 4.72
CA SER A 481 2.85 -15.33 4.17
C SER A 481 4.07 -14.50 4.54
N ASN A 482 4.31 -13.43 3.77
CA ASN A 482 5.39 -12.48 4.04
C ASN A 482 5.00 -11.59 5.22
N VAL A 483 5.55 -11.87 6.41
CA VAL A 483 5.22 -11.16 7.66
C VAL A 483 5.41 -9.65 7.51
N MET A 484 6.48 -9.20 6.84
CA MET A 484 6.77 -7.77 6.64
C MET A 484 5.68 -7.08 5.80
N VAL A 485 5.16 -7.76 4.77
CA VAL A 485 4.09 -7.23 3.90
C VAL A 485 2.76 -7.21 4.64
N ASP A 486 2.46 -8.28 5.39
CA ASP A 486 1.24 -8.39 6.18
C ASP A 486 1.19 -7.32 7.28
N VAL A 487 2.30 -7.08 7.98
CA VAL A 487 2.36 -6.01 8.99
C VAL A 487 2.31 -4.63 8.35
N ALA A 488 3.02 -4.40 7.24
CA ALA A 488 3.00 -3.12 6.53
C ALA A 488 1.58 -2.73 6.06
N SER A 489 0.84 -3.72 5.55
CA SER A 489 -0.56 -3.59 5.10
C SER A 489 -1.59 -3.59 6.24
N GLY A 490 -1.19 -3.76 7.50
CA GLY A 490 -2.09 -3.72 8.65
C GLY A 490 -2.86 -5.02 8.92
N GLY A 491 -2.36 -6.16 8.45
CA GLY A 491 -2.94 -7.49 8.65
C GLY A 491 -4.04 -7.84 7.64
N ALA A 492 -4.13 -7.09 6.53
CA ALA A 492 -5.09 -7.31 5.45
C ALA A 492 -5.11 -8.78 5.00
N SER A 493 -3.93 -9.38 4.86
CA SER A 493 -3.74 -10.70 4.27
C SER A 493 -4.12 -11.87 5.17
N THR A 494 -3.94 -11.74 6.48
CA THR A 494 -4.24 -12.80 7.44
C THR A 494 -5.72 -12.77 7.86
N ARG A 495 -6.36 -11.59 7.90
CA ARG A 495 -7.78 -11.44 8.29
C ARG A 495 -8.76 -11.97 7.26
N LEU A 496 -8.36 -12.03 5.97
CA LEU A 496 -9.18 -12.66 4.94
C LEU A 496 -9.40 -14.18 5.14
N SER A 497 -8.68 -14.81 6.10
CA SER A 497 -8.86 -16.22 6.49
C SER A 497 -9.47 -16.45 7.88
N ALA A 498 -9.68 -15.41 8.71
CA ALA A 498 -10.01 -15.59 10.15
C ALA A 498 -11.22 -14.79 10.66
N VAL A 499 -11.88 -13.96 9.86
CA VAL A 499 -13.02 -13.13 10.31
C VAL A 499 -14.34 -13.89 10.12
N ALA A 500 -14.63 -14.77 11.08
CA ALA A 500 -15.97 -15.35 11.28
C ALA A 500 -16.76 -14.62 12.39
N ASP A 501 -16.18 -13.62 13.06
CA ASP A 501 -16.84 -12.82 14.10
C ASP A 501 -16.95 -11.36 13.65
N GLY A 502 -18.19 -10.85 13.60
CA GLY A 502 -18.63 -9.62 12.94
C GLY A 502 -18.16 -8.29 13.54
N GLU A 503 -16.85 -8.11 13.71
CA GLU A 503 -16.26 -6.80 14.00
C GLU A 503 -15.84 -6.12 12.68
N GLU A 504 -16.38 -4.93 12.41
CA GLU A 504 -16.02 -4.08 11.26
C GLU A 504 -14.59 -3.56 11.47
N VAL A 505 -13.59 -4.23 10.90
CA VAL A 505 -12.19 -3.82 11.03
C VAL A 505 -11.70 -3.17 9.74
N THR A 506 -11.55 -1.86 9.81
CA THR A 506 -10.87 -1.05 8.81
C THR A 506 -9.43 -1.53 8.63
N VAL A 507 -9.13 -2.07 7.45
CA VAL A 507 -7.75 -2.44 7.05
C VAL A 507 -7.00 -1.14 6.77
N GLN A 508 -6.06 -0.80 7.64
CA GLN A 508 -5.32 0.46 7.58
C GLN A 508 -3.82 0.18 7.51
N PRO A 509 -3.10 0.73 6.51
CA PRO A 509 -1.66 0.60 6.45
C PRO A 509 -1.02 1.21 7.70
N THR A 510 0.06 0.61 8.17
CA THR A 510 0.73 1.08 9.39
C THR A 510 1.45 2.41 9.12
N PRO A 511 1.42 3.36 10.07
CA PRO A 511 1.95 4.72 9.85
C PRO A 511 3.48 4.80 9.74
N MET A 512 4.17 3.68 9.96
CA MET A 512 5.63 3.56 9.83
C MET A 512 6.09 3.17 8.42
N VAL A 513 5.17 3.12 7.45
CA VAL A 513 5.47 2.82 6.05
C VAL A 513 5.50 4.12 5.26
N LEU A 514 6.66 4.40 4.65
CA LEU A 514 6.81 5.50 3.70
C LEU A 514 5.95 5.22 2.46
N SER A 515 5.13 6.19 2.06
CA SER A 515 4.15 6.01 0.99
C SER A 515 4.44 6.94 -0.19
N VAL A 516 5.12 6.42 -1.21
CA VAL A 516 5.45 7.19 -2.43
C VAL A 516 4.58 6.72 -3.60
N PRO A 517 3.75 7.59 -4.21
CA PRO A 517 2.93 7.22 -5.36
C PRO A 517 3.78 6.83 -6.58
N LEU A 518 3.24 5.99 -7.45
CA LEU A 518 3.93 5.52 -8.65
C LEU A 518 3.94 6.60 -9.74
N VAL A 519 5.08 7.26 -9.95
CA VAL A 519 5.21 8.37 -10.90
C VAL A 519 5.50 7.83 -12.30
N PHE A 520 4.75 8.30 -13.31
CA PHE A 520 4.84 7.86 -14.72
C PHE A 520 4.54 6.38 -14.95
N SER A 521 3.90 5.74 -13.98
CA SER A 521 3.31 4.42 -14.16
C SER A 521 2.13 4.51 -15.12
N VAL A 522 2.06 3.59 -16.08
CA VAL A 522 0.86 3.40 -16.93
C VAL A 522 -0.36 3.03 -16.07
N TYR A 523 -0.12 2.58 -14.84
CA TYR A 523 -1.11 2.09 -13.89
C TYR A 523 -1.73 3.20 -13.00
N GLY A 524 -1.31 4.46 -13.15
CA GLY A 524 -1.67 5.52 -12.21
C GLY A 524 -0.93 5.36 -10.86
N GLY A 525 -0.94 6.41 -10.04
CA GLY A 525 -0.16 6.48 -8.80
C GLY A 525 -0.83 7.30 -7.73
#